data_AF-A0A972AFB3-F1
#
_entry.id   AF-A0A972AFB3-F1
#
_cell.length_a   1.000
_cell.length_b   1.000
_cell.length_c   1.000
_cell.angle_alpha   90.00
_cell.angle_beta   90.00
_cell.angle_gamma   90.00
#
_symmetry.space_group_name_H-M   'P 1'
#
loop_
_entity.id
_entity.type
_entity.pdbx_description
1 polymer ?
#
loop_
_entity_poly.entity_id
_entity_poly.type
_entity_poly.pdbx_seq_one_letter_code
_entity_poly.pdbx_strand_id
1 'polypeptide(L)'
;MINKLLEVITPQYDAALIISPVNRRYFTRFDSSDGFLIVSEKGSVFFTDGRYIEAAQKTVTVCDCVEAVKPYEQIREYFNKIGAKRIAVEGSKLTVAQYER
;
A
#
# COMPACT_ATOMS: atom_id res chain seq x y z
N MET A 1 -0.99 5.26 13.62
CA MET A 1 -1.59 3.98 13.17
C MET A 1 -0.63 3.20 12.30
N ILE A 2 -0.08 3.80 11.23
CA ILE A 2 0.99 3.20 10.41
C ILE A 2 2.20 2.79 11.26
N ASN A 3 2.66 3.64 12.18
CA ASN A 3 3.81 3.32 13.05
C ASN A 3 3.63 2.03 13.86
N LYS A 4 2.42 1.76 14.36
CA LYS A 4 2.12 0.54 15.10
C LYS A 4 2.17 -0.70 14.22
N LEU A 5 1.81 -0.59 12.94
CA LEU A 5 2.01 -1.68 11.97
C LEU A 5 3.50 -1.90 11.71
N LEU A 6 4.27 -0.82 11.53
CA LEU A 6 5.72 -0.89 11.34
C LEU A 6 6.42 -1.62 12.50
N GLU A 7 6.14 -1.23 13.75
CA GLU A 7 6.67 -1.88 14.96
C GLU A 7 6.46 -3.40 14.98
N VAL A 8 5.35 -3.88 14.39
CA VAL A 8 5.02 -5.31 14.37
C VAL A 8 5.70 -6.04 13.20
N ILE A 9 5.87 -5.40 12.04
CA ILE A 9 6.37 -6.08 10.83
C ILE A 9 7.89 -6.01 10.68
N THR A 10 8.54 -4.92 11.12
CA THR A 10 9.97 -4.67 10.86
C THR A 10 10.95 -5.69 11.46
N PRO A 11 10.61 -6.48 12.51
CA PRO A 11 11.47 -7.58 12.94
C PRO A 11 11.69 -8.66 11.86
N GLN A 12 10.80 -8.76 10.87
CA GLN A 12 10.84 -9.84 9.88
C GLN A 12 10.59 -9.38 8.43
N TYR A 13 10.02 -8.20 8.21
CA TYR A 13 9.60 -7.74 6.88
C TYR A 13 10.05 -6.30 6.67
N ASP A 14 10.46 -6.01 5.43
CA ASP A 14 10.92 -4.67 5.04
C ASP A 14 9.73 -3.74 4.74
N ALA A 15 8.59 -4.31 4.34
CA ALA A 15 7.38 -3.59 4.00
C ALA A 15 6.13 -4.47 4.14
N ALA A 16 4.95 -3.84 4.14
CA ALA A 16 3.65 -4.49 4.01
C ALA A 16 2.89 -3.94 2.80
N LEU A 17 2.24 -4.84 2.06
CA LEU A 17 1.28 -4.51 1.00
C LEU A 17 -0.15 -4.75 1.51
N ILE A 18 -0.92 -3.67 1.60
CA ILE A 18 -2.31 -3.66 2.05
C ILE A 18 -3.25 -3.53 0.84
N ILE A 19 -4.14 -4.51 0.69
CA ILE A 19 -5.02 -4.75 -0.46
C ILE A 19 -6.50 -4.79 -0.04
N SER A 20 -6.80 -4.97 1.24
CA SER A 20 -8.17 -4.95 1.72
C SER A 20 -8.70 -3.51 1.84
N PRO A 21 -9.92 -3.24 1.34
CA PRO A 21 -10.48 -1.89 1.37
C PRO A 21 -10.65 -1.36 2.80
N VAL A 22 -10.99 -2.24 3.74
CA VAL A 22 -11.15 -1.90 5.16
C VAL A 22 -9.84 -1.40 5.76
N ASN A 23 -8.73 -2.10 5.53
CA ASN A 23 -7.44 -1.70 6.10
C ASN A 23 -6.87 -0.47 5.39
N ARG A 24 -7.02 -0.37 4.06
CA ARG A 24 -6.66 0.87 3.35
C ARG A 24 -7.37 2.06 3.96
N ARG A 25 -8.70 2.02 4.06
CA ARG A 25 -9.50 3.10 4.67
C ARG A 25 -9.11 3.39 6.12
N TYR A 26 -8.81 2.35 6.91
CA TYR A 26 -8.38 2.52 8.29
C TYR A 26 -7.08 3.35 8.37
N PHE A 27 -6.08 3.04 7.54
CA PHE A 27 -4.80 3.72 7.55
C PHE A 27 -4.82 5.09 6.87
N THR A 28 -5.50 5.23 5.72
CA THR A 28 -5.47 6.44 4.90
C THR A 28 -6.60 7.43 5.24
N ARG A 29 -7.64 6.99 5.96
CA ARG A 29 -8.91 7.72 6.15
C ARG A 29 -9.65 8.06 4.86
N PHE A 30 -9.24 7.47 3.74
CA PHE A 30 -9.83 7.67 2.44
C PHE A 30 -10.63 6.45 2.01
N ASP A 31 -11.88 6.66 1.60
CA ASP A 31 -12.76 5.61 1.13
C ASP A 31 -12.55 5.42 -0.37
N SER A 32 -11.90 4.31 -0.74
CA SER A 32 -11.68 3.95 -2.15
C SER A 32 -12.14 2.51 -2.40
N SER A 33 -12.83 2.31 -3.52
CA SER A 33 -13.28 0.98 -3.95
C SER A 33 -12.11 0.09 -4.40
N ASP A 34 -11.00 0.68 -4.82
CA ASP A 34 -9.81 -0.01 -5.30
C ASP A 34 -8.53 0.71 -4.84
N GLY A 35 -7.39 0.03 -4.93
CA GLY A 35 -6.08 0.59 -4.64
C GLY A 35 -5.18 -0.31 -3.82
N PHE A 36 -3.96 0.15 -3.59
CA PHE A 36 -2.93 -0.56 -2.84
C PHE A 36 -2.22 0.42 -1.91
N LEU A 37 -1.98 0.04 -0.67
CA LEU A 37 -1.17 0.83 0.25
C LEU A 37 0.11 0.04 0.57
N ILE A 38 1.25 0.65 0.31
CA ILE A 38 2.55 0.15 0.79
C ILE A 38 2.91 0.91 2.05
N VAL A 39 3.35 0.16 3.06
CA VAL A 39 3.87 0.69 4.32
C VAL A 39 5.28 0.14 4.55
N SER A 40 6.25 1.03 4.73
CA SER A 40 7.65 0.68 5.08
C SER A 40 8.31 1.76 5.93
N GLU A 41 9.43 1.44 6.58
CA GLU A 41 10.23 2.43 7.31
C GLU A 41 10.83 3.50 6.39
N LYS A 42 11.02 3.18 5.10
CA LYS A 42 11.58 4.09 4.09
C LYS A 42 10.53 4.99 3.42
N GLY A 43 9.26 4.84 3.81
CA GLY A 43 8.16 5.58 3.24
C GLY A 43 6.92 4.71 3.05
N SER A 44 5.78 5.39 2.92
CA SER A 44 4.51 4.76 2.58
C SER A 44 3.93 5.45 1.34
N VAL A 45 3.16 4.71 0.55
CA VAL A 45 2.51 5.23 -0.66
C VAL A 45 1.17 4.55 -0.86
N PHE A 46 0.15 5.35 -1.19
CA PHE A 46 -1.18 4.87 -1.53
C PHE A 46 -1.43 5.02 -3.03
N PHE A 47 -1.62 3.89 -3.71
CA PHE A 47 -2.00 3.81 -5.11
C PHE A 47 -3.53 3.76 -5.21
N THR A 48 -4.13 4.64 -6.02
CA THR A 48 -5.58 4.67 -6.27
C THR A 48 -5.88 4.99 -7.72
N ASP A 49 -7.06 4.62 -8.21
CA ASP A 49 -7.55 5.00 -9.53
C ASP A 49 -7.56 6.53 -9.73
N GLY A 50 -7.27 6.98 -10.95
CA GLY A 50 -7.17 8.40 -11.32
C GLY A 50 -8.43 9.20 -11.02
N ARG A 51 -9.61 8.58 -11.03
CA ARG A 51 -10.88 9.22 -10.62
C ARG A 51 -10.83 9.77 -9.19
N TYR A 52 -9.96 9.22 -8.36
CA TYR A 52 -9.87 9.53 -6.94
C TYR A 52 -8.60 10.27 -6.57
N ILE A 53 -7.64 10.47 -7.49
CA ILE A 53 -6.29 10.94 -7.12
C ILE A 53 -6.30 12.32 -6.46
N GLU A 54 -7.07 13.28 -6.99
CA GLU A 54 -7.16 14.62 -6.42
C GLU A 54 -7.81 14.61 -5.03
N ALA A 55 -8.86 13.81 -4.85
CA ALA A 55 -9.55 13.68 -3.57
C ALA A 55 -8.67 12.96 -2.54
N ALA A 56 -7.92 11.95 -2.97
CA ALA A 56 -6.96 11.23 -2.15
C ALA A 56 -5.82 12.15 -1.69
N GLN A 57 -5.21 12.92 -2.60
CA GLN A 57 -4.14 13.88 -2.26
C GLN A 57 -4.61 14.97 -1.29
N LYS A 58 -5.89 15.35 -1.32
CA LYS A 58 -6.47 16.30 -0.35
C LYS A 58 -6.78 15.69 1.02
N THR A 59 -7.06 14.39 1.08
CA THR A 59 -7.58 13.72 2.29
C THR A 59 -6.51 12.94 3.04
N VAL A 60 -5.63 12.25 2.31
CA VAL A 60 -4.62 11.36 2.87
C VAL A 60 -3.41 12.19 3.28
N THR A 61 -3.17 12.29 4.59
CA THR A 61 -2.06 13.09 5.14
C THR A 61 -0.88 12.25 5.60
N VAL A 62 -1.01 10.92 5.57
CA VAL A 62 -0.04 9.99 6.17
C VAL A 62 0.96 9.42 5.17
N CYS A 63 0.73 9.61 3.87
CA CYS A 63 1.58 9.12 2.79
C CYS A 63 1.28 9.82 1.47
N ASP A 64 2.18 9.67 0.51
CA ASP A 64 1.96 10.13 -0.86
C ASP A 64 0.86 9.32 -1.54
N CYS A 65 0.07 9.99 -2.38
CA CYS A 65 -0.94 9.36 -3.22
C CYS A 65 -0.52 9.38 -4.68
N VAL A 66 -0.57 8.22 -5.33
CA VAL A 66 -0.15 8.00 -6.71
C VAL A 66 -1.29 7.36 -7.50
N GLU A 67 -1.46 7.79 -8.75
CA GLU A 67 -2.42 7.16 -9.65
C GLU A 67 -1.98 5.74 -10.05
N ALA A 68 -2.89 4.78 -9.95
CA ALA A 68 -2.69 3.38 -10.27
C ALA A 68 -2.96 3.10 -11.76
N VAL A 69 -2.04 3.50 -12.65
CA VAL A 69 -2.17 3.23 -14.10
C VAL A 69 -1.81 1.78 -14.43
N LYS A 70 -0.73 1.27 -13.82
CA LYS A 70 -0.26 -0.10 -13.93
C LYS A 70 0.22 -0.58 -12.56
N PRO A 71 -0.73 -0.86 -11.63
CA PRO A 71 -0.42 -0.97 -10.21
C PRO A 71 0.67 -1.98 -9.89
N TYR A 72 0.68 -3.16 -10.52
CA TYR A 72 1.69 -4.19 -10.24
C TYR A 72 3.10 -3.78 -10.69
N GLU A 73 3.24 -3.10 -11.83
CA GLU A 73 4.54 -2.56 -12.28
C GLU A 73 5.02 -1.49 -11.30
N GLN A 74 4.15 -0.55 -10.94
CA GLN A 74 4.46 0.55 -10.01
C GLN A 74 4.80 0.04 -8.60
N ILE A 75 4.09 -0.97 -8.10
CA ILE A 75 4.36 -1.61 -6.81
C ILE A 75 5.73 -2.28 -6.82
N ARG A 76 6.06 -3.02 -7.89
CA ARG A 76 7.37 -3.66 -8.05
C ARG A 76 8.51 -2.63 -8.12
N GLU A 77 8.32 -1.57 -8.90
CA GLU A 77 9.27 -0.46 -8.97
C GLU A 77 9.47 0.22 -7.61
N TYR A 78 8.39 0.43 -6.85
CA TYR A 78 8.47 1.00 -5.52
C TYR A 78 9.26 0.10 -4.57
N PHE A 79 8.96 -1.21 -4.52
CA PHE A 79 9.71 -2.15 -3.70
C PHE A 79 11.19 -2.22 -4.07
N ASN A 80 11.51 -2.21 -5.37
CA ASN A 80 12.89 -2.14 -5.86
C ASN A 80 13.58 -0.84 -5.42
N LYS A 81 12.90 0.30 -5.55
CA LYS A 81 13.41 1.62 -5.14
C LYS A 81 13.73 1.66 -3.65
N ILE A 82 12.88 1.09 -2.79
CA ILE A 82 13.14 1.04 -1.35
C ILE A 82 14.03 -0.15 -0.95
N GLY A 83 14.39 -1.04 -1.89
CA GLY A 83 15.20 -2.22 -1.64
C GLY A 83 14.54 -3.26 -0.72
N ALA A 84 13.21 -3.35 -0.74
CA ALA A 84 12.46 -4.31 0.05
C ALA A 84 12.58 -5.72 -0.56
N LYS A 85 12.90 -6.72 0.27
CA LYS A 85 13.05 -8.13 -0.13
C LYS A 85 12.02 -9.03 0.52
N ARG A 86 11.57 -8.69 1.73
CA ARG A 86 10.57 -9.44 2.49
C ARG A 86 9.34 -8.57 2.67
N ILE A 87 8.28 -8.89 1.92
CA ILE A 87 7.04 -8.12 1.90
C ILE A 87 5.94 -8.91 2.59
N ALA A 88 5.34 -8.34 3.63
CA ALA A 88 4.16 -8.89 4.29
C ALA A 88 2.91 -8.61 3.45
N VAL A 89 1.98 -9.58 3.39
CA VAL A 89 0.72 -9.47 2.66
C VAL A 89 -0.45 -9.96 3.52
N GLU A 90 -1.66 -9.51 3.18
CA GLU A 90 -2.88 -9.97 3.85
C GLU A 90 -3.30 -11.35 3.32
N GLY A 91 -2.77 -12.43 3.91
CA GLY A 91 -2.98 -13.80 3.41
C GLY A 91 -4.44 -14.25 3.26
N SER A 92 -5.38 -13.68 4.02
CA SER A 92 -6.82 -13.96 3.89
C SER A 92 -7.56 -13.08 2.87
N LYS A 93 -6.85 -12.15 2.22
CA LYS A 93 -7.40 -11.14 1.30
C LYS A 93 -6.71 -11.15 -0.06
N LEU A 94 -5.42 -11.45 -0.10
CA LEU A 94 -4.67 -11.64 -1.33
C LEU A 94 -5.11 -12.95 -2.00
N THR A 95 -5.68 -12.84 -3.19
CA THR A 95 -6.02 -14.02 -3.99
C THR A 95 -4.77 -14.62 -4.64
N VAL A 96 -4.81 -15.92 -4.95
CA VAL A 96 -3.72 -16.59 -5.68
C VAL A 96 -3.44 -15.89 -7.02
N ALA A 97 -4.49 -15.49 -7.74
CA ALA A 97 -4.36 -14.78 -9.02
C ALA A 97 -3.68 -13.40 -8.90
N GLN A 98 -3.75 -12.75 -7.74
CA GLN A 98 -2.99 -11.51 -7.48
C GLN A 98 -1.56 -11.80 -7.06
N TYR A 99 -1.32 -12.90 -6.34
CA TYR A 99 0.02 -13.33 -5.92
C TYR A 99 0.91 -13.75 -7.09
N GLU A 100 0.32 -14.33 -8.13
CA GLU A 100 1.04 -14.81 -9.33
C GLU A 100 1.44 -13.69 -10.32
N ARG A 101 1.10 -12.42 -10.04
CA ARG A 101 1.45 -11.25 -10.88
C ARG A 101 2.76 -10.62 -10.49
#